data_AF-A0A438XNZ4-F1
#
_entry.id   AF-A0A438XNZ4-F1
#
_cell.length_a   1.000
_cell.length_b   1.000
_cell.length_c   1.000
_cell.angle_alpha   90.00
_cell.angle_beta   90.00
_cell.angle_gamma   90.00
#
_symmetry.space_group_name_H-M   'P 1'
#
loop_
_entity.id
_entity.type
_entity.pdbx_description
1 polymer ?
#
loop_
_entity_poly.entity_id
_entity_poly.type
_entity_poly.pdbx_seq_one_letter_code
_entity_poly.pdbx_strand_id
1 'polypeptide(L)'
;MKQEKYFLTSSLSLLSFLLCPIEAFDYRFSGRVENFSKIGFNNSQINTKKGIYPTESFIDIVTLAQVKVNLLPKGTENHRLSVSLGGAIAAIPYDKTKYDINQANGKVFGSIVENFIGGYHGYFFNKYLGPAYAGTSQSASYHARPYVVDTAFLRYDYKDVFGFKAGRYEANIDFMSGSNQGWEVYYQPYKTETQRLRFWWWSSFGRGLAFNSWIYEFFATVPYLKKGGNPSNSNDFINYGWHGITTTYSYKGLDAQFFYYFAPKTYNAPGFKLVYDTNRNFENVGFRSQSMIMTTFPLYYRGWYNPETNTYSLEDSTPHGSLLGRNGVTLNIRQVFWWDNFNWSIGFYNTFGNS
;
A
#
# COMPACT_ATOMS: atom_id res chain seq x y z
N MET A 1 21.20 -36.93 -46.65
CA MET A 1 20.24 -35.80 -46.60
C MET A 1 19.23 -36.12 -45.51
N LYS A 2 19.02 -35.36 -44.43
CA LYS A 2 19.45 -34.02 -44.00
C LYS A 2 19.68 -34.08 -42.47
N GLN A 3 20.72 -33.38 -42.02
CA GLN A 3 20.88 -32.97 -40.62
C GLN A 3 19.85 -31.90 -40.28
N GLU A 4 19.25 -31.95 -39.10
CA GLU A 4 18.80 -30.74 -38.40
C GLU A 4 19.34 -30.76 -36.96
N LYS A 5 20.18 -29.76 -36.68
CA LYS A 5 20.64 -29.38 -35.34
C LYS A 5 19.57 -28.45 -34.75
N TYR A 6 19.12 -28.72 -33.53
CA TYR A 6 18.53 -27.69 -32.69
C TYR A 6 19.39 -27.48 -31.44
N PHE A 7 19.84 -26.23 -31.32
CA PHE A 7 20.62 -25.65 -30.24
C PHE A 7 19.86 -25.76 -28.90
N LEU A 8 20.38 -26.55 -27.97
CA LEU A 8 20.02 -26.55 -26.55
C LEU A 8 21.12 -25.80 -25.78
N THR A 9 21.23 -24.49 -26.03
CA THR A 9 22.15 -23.61 -25.29
C THR A 9 21.45 -22.30 -24.95
N SER A 10 20.60 -22.33 -23.93
CA SER A 10 20.17 -21.12 -23.21
C SER A 10 19.57 -21.38 -21.83
N SER A 11 19.33 -22.64 -21.44
CA SER A 11 18.73 -23.00 -20.14
C SER A 11 19.73 -23.43 -19.05
N LEU A 12 21.04 -23.51 -19.34
CA LEU A 12 22.05 -23.89 -18.35
C LEU A 12 22.71 -22.73 -17.60
N SER A 13 22.47 -21.47 -17.99
CA SER A 13 23.07 -20.30 -17.33
C SER A 13 22.33 -19.86 -16.06
N LEU A 14 21.05 -20.24 -15.89
CA LEU A 14 20.31 -20.00 -14.64
C LEU A 14 20.66 -21.01 -13.54
N LEU A 15 21.12 -22.21 -13.90
CA LEU A 15 21.50 -23.24 -12.92
C LEU A 15 22.87 -22.96 -12.30
N SER A 16 23.76 -22.25 -13.00
CA SER A 16 25.07 -21.85 -12.48
C SER A 16 24.98 -20.79 -11.36
N PHE A 17 23.88 -20.02 -11.29
CA PHE A 17 23.60 -19.13 -10.15
C PHE A 17 23.08 -19.88 -8.91
N LEU A 18 22.52 -21.09 -9.08
CA LEU A 18 22.01 -21.92 -7.98
C LEU A 18 23.11 -22.73 -7.27
N LEU A 19 24.33 -22.76 -7.81
CA LEU A 19 25.47 -23.53 -7.29
C LEU A 19 26.61 -22.66 -6.73
N CYS A 20 26.39 -21.36 -6.53
CA CYS A 20 27.29 -20.59 -5.68
C CYS A 20 27.23 -21.18 -4.26
N PRO A 21 28.36 -21.43 -3.57
CA PRO A 21 28.31 -21.96 -2.23
C PRO A 21 27.46 -21.02 -1.36
N ILE A 22 26.33 -21.56 -0.88
CA ILE A 22 25.34 -20.89 -0.02
C ILE A 22 25.97 -20.33 1.27
N GLU A 23 27.23 -20.68 1.56
CA GLU A 23 28.01 -20.20 2.69
C GLU A 23 28.49 -18.73 2.56
N ALA A 24 28.46 -18.12 1.37
CA ALA A 24 28.93 -16.74 1.18
C ALA A 24 27.88 -15.66 1.52
N PHE A 25 26.59 -16.00 1.48
CA PHE A 25 25.49 -15.04 1.65
C PHE A 25 24.55 -15.47 2.78
N ASP A 26 24.27 -14.54 3.68
CA ASP A 26 23.25 -14.74 4.70
C ASP A 26 21.86 -14.64 4.10
N TYR A 27 21.02 -15.64 4.37
CA TYR A 27 19.61 -15.60 4.04
C TYR A 27 18.73 -15.75 5.28
N ARG A 28 17.54 -15.17 5.23
CA ARG A 28 16.51 -15.30 6.25
C ARG A 28 15.18 -15.59 5.58
N PHE A 29 14.55 -16.69 5.98
CA PHE A 29 13.15 -16.95 5.68
C PHE A 29 12.27 -16.39 6.79
N SER A 30 11.13 -15.84 6.40
CA SER A 30 10.09 -15.44 7.34
C SER A 30 8.74 -15.60 6.67
N GLY A 31 7.73 -15.93 7.47
CA GLY A 31 6.36 -15.98 7.01
C GLY A 31 5.40 -15.84 8.18
N ARG A 32 4.14 -15.61 7.86
CA ARG A 32 3.05 -15.58 8.82
C ARG A 32 1.79 -16.12 8.18
N VAL A 33 0.92 -16.67 9.01
CA VAL A 33 -0.42 -17.13 8.62
C VAL A 33 -1.42 -16.32 9.42
N GLU A 34 -2.37 -15.72 8.72
CA GLU A 34 -3.43 -14.89 9.27
C GLU A 34 -4.77 -15.53 8.94
N ASN A 35 -5.72 -15.43 9.86
CA ASN A 35 -7.10 -15.84 9.66
C ASN A 35 -8.00 -14.65 9.98
N PHE A 36 -8.94 -14.37 9.08
CA PHE A 36 -10.00 -13.42 9.31
C PHE A 36 -11.36 -14.06 9.08
N SER A 37 -12.32 -13.68 9.91
CA SER A 37 -13.70 -14.14 9.83
C SER A 37 -14.63 -12.95 9.93
N LYS A 38 -15.59 -12.87 9.00
CA LYS A 38 -16.65 -11.86 9.00
C LYS A 38 -18.01 -12.55 8.94
N ILE A 39 -18.93 -12.08 9.77
CA ILE A 39 -20.33 -12.51 9.76
C ILE A 39 -21.19 -11.28 9.45
N GLY A 40 -21.81 -11.30 8.29
CA GLY A 40 -22.81 -10.33 7.86
C GLY A 40 -24.22 -10.73 8.27
N PHE A 41 -25.01 -9.75 8.70
CA PHE A 41 -26.41 -9.96 9.11
C PHE A 41 -27.44 -9.65 8.02
N ASN A 42 -27.08 -8.86 6.99
CA ASN A 42 -27.93 -8.62 5.84
C ASN A 42 -27.85 -9.80 4.85
N ASN A 43 -28.99 -10.46 4.63
CA ASN A 43 -29.12 -11.65 3.80
C ASN A 43 -29.92 -11.40 2.51
N SER A 44 -30.04 -10.14 2.08
CA SER A 44 -30.76 -9.78 0.86
C SER A 44 -30.17 -10.50 -0.37
N GLN A 45 -31.04 -11.01 -1.24
CA GLN A 45 -30.60 -11.59 -2.51
C GLN A 45 -29.98 -10.50 -3.41
N ILE A 46 -28.89 -10.85 -4.10
CA ILE A 46 -28.17 -9.91 -4.97
C ILE A 46 -29.08 -9.42 -6.10
N ASN A 47 -29.20 -8.11 -6.26
CA ASN A 47 -29.83 -7.47 -7.41
C ASN A 47 -28.99 -6.27 -7.87
N THR A 48 -28.13 -6.53 -8.86
CA THR A 48 -27.23 -5.52 -9.43
C THR A 48 -27.94 -4.32 -10.06
N LYS A 49 -29.14 -4.52 -10.65
CA LYS A 49 -29.94 -3.42 -11.22
C LYS A 49 -30.47 -2.46 -10.15
N LYS A 50 -30.65 -2.95 -8.92
CA LYS A 50 -31.18 -2.17 -7.78
C LYS A 50 -30.10 -1.78 -6.77
N GLY A 51 -28.84 -2.16 -6.99
CA GLY A 51 -27.75 -1.94 -6.04
C GLY A 51 -27.91 -2.71 -4.72
N ILE A 52 -28.66 -3.82 -4.71
CA ILE A 52 -28.90 -4.61 -3.51
C ILE A 52 -27.85 -5.72 -3.42
N TYR A 53 -27.09 -5.72 -2.33
CA TYR A 53 -26.09 -6.73 -2.00
C TYR A 53 -26.25 -7.18 -0.55
N PRO A 54 -26.07 -8.48 -0.22
CA PRO A 54 -25.97 -8.93 1.16
C PRO A 54 -24.69 -8.40 1.80
N THR A 55 -24.60 -8.46 3.13
CA THR A 55 -23.29 -8.27 3.80
C THR A 55 -22.50 -9.56 3.66
N GLU A 56 -21.21 -9.45 3.30
CA GLU A 56 -20.32 -10.60 3.14
C GLU A 56 -20.21 -11.39 4.45
N SER A 57 -20.39 -12.71 4.35
CA SER A 57 -20.08 -13.67 5.40
C SER A 57 -19.07 -14.66 4.87
N PHE A 58 -17.85 -14.60 5.38
CA PHE A 58 -16.74 -15.42 4.87
C PHE A 58 -15.68 -15.67 5.94
N ILE A 59 -14.87 -16.70 5.69
CA ILE A 59 -13.66 -17.01 6.44
C ILE A 59 -12.54 -17.08 5.40
N ASP A 60 -11.39 -16.49 5.73
CA ASP A 60 -10.19 -16.57 4.92
C ASP A 60 -8.97 -17.08 5.71
N ILE A 61 -7.98 -17.53 4.96
CA ILE A 61 -6.64 -17.83 5.45
C ILE A 61 -5.67 -17.16 4.50
N VAL A 62 -4.82 -16.28 5.02
CA VAL A 62 -3.77 -15.62 4.25
C VAL A 62 -2.42 -16.10 4.74
N THR A 63 -1.59 -16.57 3.82
CA THR A 63 -0.21 -16.98 4.09
C THR A 63 0.74 -16.03 3.39
N LEU A 64 1.65 -15.44 4.14
CA LEU A 64 2.74 -14.64 3.60
C LEU A 64 4.05 -15.37 3.81
N ALA A 65 4.88 -15.40 2.78
CA ALA A 65 6.22 -15.96 2.83
C ALA A 65 7.19 -15.06 2.08
N GLN A 66 8.36 -14.84 2.67
CA GLN A 66 9.44 -14.08 2.05
C GLN A 66 10.80 -14.69 2.37
N VAL A 67 11.72 -14.51 1.44
CA VAL A 67 13.15 -14.73 1.61
C VAL A 67 13.86 -13.39 1.49
N LYS A 68 14.81 -13.15 2.39
CA LYS A 68 15.74 -12.02 2.31
C LYS A 68 17.15 -12.56 2.23
N VAL A 69 17.94 -12.04 1.27
CA VAL A 69 19.34 -12.41 1.08
C VAL A 69 20.19 -11.17 1.24
N ASN A 70 21.21 -11.23 2.10
CA ASN A 70 22.25 -10.21 2.21
C ASN A 70 23.30 -10.48 1.13
N LEU A 71 23.57 -9.49 0.30
CA LEU A 71 24.46 -9.58 -0.86
C LEU A 71 25.90 -9.15 -0.54
N LEU A 72 26.17 -8.73 0.69
CA LEU A 72 27.53 -8.42 1.16
C LEU A 72 27.96 -9.46 2.19
N PRO A 73 29.25 -9.87 2.18
CA PRO A 73 29.79 -10.76 3.20
C PRO A 73 29.59 -10.24 4.61
N LYS A 74 29.44 -11.17 5.57
CA LYS A 74 29.53 -10.86 7.01
C LYS A 74 30.83 -10.10 7.28
N GLY A 75 30.72 -8.97 7.96
CA GLY A 75 31.89 -8.16 8.33
C GLY A 75 32.29 -7.10 7.28
N THR A 76 31.55 -6.96 6.18
CA THR A 76 31.72 -5.77 5.32
C THR A 76 31.44 -4.53 6.17
N GLU A 77 32.49 -3.78 6.49
CA GLU A 77 32.38 -2.70 7.45
C GLU A 77 31.31 -1.72 6.99
N ASN A 78 30.35 -1.45 7.87
CA ASN A 78 29.43 -0.33 7.74
C ASN A 78 28.45 -0.34 6.55
N HIS A 79 28.54 -1.31 5.64
CA HIS A 79 27.68 -1.44 4.46
C HIS A 79 26.75 -2.64 4.58
N ARG A 80 25.50 -2.46 4.15
CA ARG A 80 24.52 -3.54 4.03
C ARG A 80 23.84 -3.45 2.67
N LEU A 81 23.90 -4.50 1.88
CA LEU A 81 23.10 -4.66 0.65
C LEU A 81 22.26 -5.91 0.80
N SER A 82 20.97 -5.82 0.52
CA SER A 82 20.07 -6.97 0.60
C SER A 82 19.00 -6.91 -0.47
N VAL A 83 18.57 -8.08 -0.93
CA VAL A 83 17.38 -8.27 -1.74
C VAL A 83 16.35 -9.07 -0.96
N SER A 84 15.08 -8.82 -1.19
CA SER A 84 14.01 -9.64 -0.64
C SER A 84 12.96 -9.92 -1.70
N LEU A 85 12.46 -11.15 -1.69
CA LEU A 85 11.39 -11.62 -2.54
C LEU A 85 10.38 -12.37 -1.66
N GLY A 86 9.11 -12.05 -1.83
CA GLY A 86 8.02 -12.62 -1.07
C GLY A 86 6.68 -12.34 -1.71
N GLY A 87 5.69 -13.09 -1.24
CA GLY A 87 4.33 -12.98 -1.70
C GLY A 87 3.36 -13.36 -0.60
N ALA A 88 2.10 -12.98 -0.83
CA ALA A 88 0.96 -13.45 -0.09
C ALA A 88 0.08 -14.32 -0.99
N ILE A 89 -0.53 -15.35 -0.41
CA ILE A 89 -1.59 -16.16 -1.01
C ILE A 89 -2.75 -16.26 -0.02
N ALA A 90 -3.97 -16.23 -0.52
CA ALA A 90 -5.19 -16.38 0.24
C ALA A 90 -5.99 -17.60 -0.20
N ALA A 91 -6.68 -18.19 0.76
CA ALA A 91 -7.74 -19.16 0.56
C ALA A 91 -9.01 -18.67 1.26
N ILE A 92 -10.16 -19.01 0.70
CA ILE A 92 -11.48 -18.66 1.26
C ILE A 92 -12.22 -19.98 1.52
N PRO A 93 -12.02 -20.62 2.69
CA PRO A 93 -12.68 -21.90 3.01
C PRO A 93 -14.20 -21.79 3.07
N TYR A 94 -14.72 -20.62 3.47
CA TYR A 94 -16.15 -20.35 3.53
C TYR A 94 -16.45 -18.99 2.91
N ASP A 95 -17.40 -18.99 1.98
CA ASP A 95 -17.98 -17.78 1.39
C ASP A 95 -19.45 -18.06 1.11
N LYS A 96 -20.31 -17.33 1.82
CA LYS A 96 -21.76 -17.47 1.69
C LYS A 96 -22.27 -17.10 0.29
N THR A 97 -21.60 -16.16 -0.38
CA THR A 97 -22.10 -15.47 -1.57
C THR A 97 -21.63 -16.09 -2.89
N LYS A 98 -20.65 -17.00 -2.82
CA LYS A 98 -20.00 -17.66 -3.97
C LYS A 98 -20.97 -18.18 -5.05
N TYR A 99 -22.13 -18.67 -4.64
CA TYR A 99 -23.14 -19.28 -5.52
C TYR A 99 -24.45 -18.48 -5.58
N ASP A 100 -24.49 -17.26 -5.03
CA ASP A 100 -25.69 -16.43 -5.06
C ASP A 100 -26.06 -16.07 -6.51
N ILE A 101 -27.36 -16.14 -6.80
CA ILE A 101 -27.91 -15.79 -8.10
C ILE A 101 -28.26 -14.29 -8.11
N ASN A 102 -27.72 -13.58 -9.09
CA ASN A 102 -28.10 -12.20 -9.36
C ASN A 102 -29.52 -12.15 -9.94
N GLN A 103 -30.46 -11.65 -9.15
CA GLN A 103 -31.87 -11.55 -9.52
C GLN A 103 -32.12 -10.68 -10.76
N ALA A 104 -31.16 -9.82 -11.15
CA ALA A 104 -31.31 -8.97 -12.33
C ALA A 104 -31.14 -9.73 -13.66
N ASN A 105 -30.41 -10.85 -13.67
CA ASN A 105 -30.08 -11.58 -14.90
C ASN A 105 -30.17 -13.11 -14.76
N GLY A 106 -30.49 -13.64 -13.59
CA GLY A 106 -30.66 -15.07 -13.31
C GLY A 106 -29.37 -15.89 -13.33
N LYS A 107 -28.19 -15.25 -13.38
CA LYS A 107 -26.88 -15.92 -13.40
C LYS A 107 -26.22 -15.87 -12.03
N VAL A 108 -25.32 -16.82 -11.77
CA VAL A 108 -24.41 -16.74 -10.60
C VAL A 108 -23.67 -15.42 -10.66
N PHE A 109 -23.66 -14.69 -9.55
CA PHE A 109 -22.92 -13.43 -9.44
C PHE A 109 -21.41 -13.70 -9.29
N GLY A 110 -21.05 -14.71 -8.50
CA GLY A 110 -19.69 -14.94 -8.02
C GLY A 110 -19.60 -14.61 -6.54
N SER A 111 -18.39 -14.70 -5.98
CA SER A 111 -18.13 -14.13 -4.66
C SER A 111 -18.45 -12.63 -4.67
N ILE A 112 -18.76 -12.04 -3.51
CA ILE A 112 -18.60 -10.59 -3.26
C ILE A 112 -17.37 -10.29 -2.36
N VAL A 113 -16.66 -11.35 -1.95
CA VAL A 113 -15.43 -11.31 -1.15
C VAL A 113 -14.25 -10.78 -1.98
N GLU A 114 -14.37 -10.64 -3.31
CA GLU A 114 -13.33 -10.02 -4.13
C GLU A 114 -12.97 -8.60 -3.69
N ASN A 115 -13.89 -7.90 -3.00
CA ASN A 115 -13.64 -6.61 -2.36
C ASN A 115 -12.68 -6.70 -1.15
N PHE A 116 -12.26 -7.90 -0.77
CA PHE A 116 -11.27 -8.15 0.26
C PHE A 116 -10.10 -8.93 -0.36
N ILE A 117 -10.42 -9.97 -1.14
CA ILE A 117 -9.44 -10.94 -1.62
C ILE A 117 -9.49 -11.07 -3.14
N GLY A 118 -8.44 -10.58 -3.77
CA GLY A 118 -8.04 -10.90 -5.13
C GLY A 118 -8.74 -10.10 -6.22
N GLY A 119 -9.68 -9.22 -5.91
CA GLY A 119 -10.36 -8.39 -6.91
C GLY A 119 -9.38 -7.72 -7.89
N TYR A 120 -9.56 -7.97 -9.19
CA TYR A 120 -8.71 -7.37 -10.22
C TYR A 120 -9.34 -6.09 -10.78
N HIS A 121 -8.78 -4.94 -10.41
CA HIS A 121 -9.28 -3.63 -10.83
C HIS A 121 -8.49 -3.01 -11.99
N GLY A 122 -7.42 -3.68 -12.44
CA GLY A 122 -6.42 -3.11 -13.35
C GLY A 122 -5.52 -2.10 -12.64
N TYR A 123 -4.29 -1.93 -13.14
CA TYR A 123 -3.31 -1.06 -12.51
C TYR A 123 -3.78 0.40 -12.37
N PHE A 124 -4.56 0.91 -13.34
CA PHE A 124 -5.12 2.26 -13.31
C PHE A 124 -6.57 2.30 -12.80
N PHE A 125 -7.06 1.24 -12.15
CA PHE A 125 -8.47 1.08 -11.75
C PHE A 125 -9.50 1.12 -12.90
N ASN A 126 -9.03 1.16 -14.16
CA ASN A 126 -9.85 1.30 -15.35
C ASN A 126 -10.68 0.05 -15.67
N LYS A 127 -10.43 -1.09 -15.02
CA LYS A 127 -11.32 -2.27 -15.11
C LYS A 127 -12.48 -2.20 -14.15
N TYR A 128 -12.43 -1.33 -13.13
CA TYR A 128 -13.52 -1.11 -12.18
C TYR A 128 -14.27 0.21 -12.47
N LEU A 129 -13.57 1.24 -12.96
CA LEU A 129 -14.11 2.58 -13.21
C LEU A 129 -14.22 2.95 -14.70
N GLY A 130 -13.69 2.13 -15.62
CA GLY A 130 -13.72 2.43 -17.05
C GLY A 130 -15.01 1.95 -17.73
N PRO A 131 -15.39 2.49 -18.91
CA PRO A 131 -16.53 2.02 -19.70
C PRO A 131 -16.48 0.53 -20.14
N ALA A 132 -15.31 -0.12 -19.99
CA ALA A 132 -15.15 -1.56 -20.17
C ALA A 132 -15.53 -2.36 -18.89
N TYR A 133 -15.95 -1.69 -17.82
CA TYR A 133 -16.44 -2.29 -16.59
C TYR A 133 -17.70 -3.10 -16.90
N ALA A 134 -17.56 -4.42 -16.85
CA ALA A 134 -18.64 -5.37 -17.12
C ALA A 134 -19.48 -5.67 -15.85
N GLY A 135 -19.34 -4.84 -14.81
CA GLY A 135 -19.89 -5.05 -13.47
C GLY A 135 -18.89 -5.74 -12.52
N THR A 136 -19.11 -5.56 -11.20
CA THR A 136 -18.30 -6.16 -10.12
C THR A 136 -18.08 -7.65 -10.32
N SER A 137 -19.12 -8.39 -10.70
CA SER A 137 -19.08 -9.84 -10.91
C SER A 137 -18.08 -10.25 -12.00
N GLN A 138 -18.15 -9.60 -13.16
CA GLN A 138 -17.35 -9.97 -14.33
C GLN A 138 -15.91 -9.47 -14.24
N SER A 139 -15.69 -8.28 -13.69
CA SER A 139 -14.35 -7.68 -13.66
C SER A 139 -13.53 -8.06 -12.44
N ALA A 140 -14.15 -8.28 -11.27
CA ALA A 140 -13.45 -8.54 -10.01
C ALA A 140 -13.66 -9.96 -9.49
N SER A 141 -14.90 -10.48 -9.39
CA SER A 141 -15.16 -11.79 -8.77
C SER A 141 -14.62 -12.97 -9.61
N TYR A 142 -14.88 -12.99 -10.91
CA TYR A 142 -14.41 -14.07 -11.80
C TYR A 142 -12.92 -13.99 -12.16
N HIS A 143 -12.31 -12.83 -11.99
CA HIS A 143 -10.89 -12.60 -12.24
C HIS A 143 -10.10 -12.44 -10.94
N ALA A 144 -10.67 -12.87 -9.82
CA ALA A 144 -10.02 -12.75 -8.52
C ALA A 144 -8.69 -13.53 -8.52
N ARG A 145 -7.61 -12.85 -8.17
CA ARG A 145 -6.26 -13.42 -8.00
C ARG A 145 -5.93 -13.40 -6.52
N PRO A 146 -6.17 -14.49 -5.78
CA PRO A 146 -5.95 -14.53 -4.35
C PRO A 146 -4.45 -14.68 -4.03
N TYR A 147 -3.59 -13.99 -4.75
CA TYR A 147 -2.15 -13.97 -4.54
C TYR A 147 -1.57 -12.64 -5.02
N VAL A 148 -0.49 -12.20 -4.39
CA VAL A 148 0.24 -11.00 -4.79
C VAL A 148 1.71 -11.17 -4.44
N VAL A 149 2.60 -10.77 -5.36
CA VAL A 149 4.01 -10.55 -5.04
C VAL A 149 4.09 -9.20 -4.33
N ASP A 150 4.02 -9.24 -3.00
CA ASP A 150 3.95 -8.07 -2.11
C ASP A 150 5.34 -7.53 -1.77
N THR A 151 6.35 -8.40 -1.80
CA THR A 151 7.73 -8.09 -1.42
C THR A 151 8.68 -8.43 -2.57
N ALA A 152 9.35 -7.43 -3.11
CA ALA A 152 10.33 -7.58 -4.18
C ALA A 152 11.20 -6.33 -4.21
N PHE A 153 12.19 -6.22 -3.32
CA PHE A 153 12.97 -4.99 -3.18
C PHE A 153 14.48 -5.23 -3.05
N LEU A 154 15.24 -4.23 -3.47
CA LEU A 154 16.65 -4.03 -3.16
C LEU A 154 16.76 -2.98 -2.05
N ARG A 155 17.64 -3.19 -1.09
CA ARG A 155 17.93 -2.25 -0.01
C ARG A 155 19.43 -2.12 0.21
N TYR A 156 19.89 -0.89 0.36
CA TYR A 156 21.24 -0.54 0.74
C TYR A 156 21.22 0.39 1.97
N ASP A 157 22.12 0.18 2.93
CA ASP A 157 22.34 1.06 4.07
C ASP A 157 23.85 1.24 4.33
N TYR A 158 24.25 2.45 4.74
CA TYR A 158 25.59 2.82 5.16
C TYR A 158 25.57 3.54 6.51
N LYS A 159 26.17 2.95 7.55
CA LYS A 159 26.36 3.52 8.91
C LYS A 159 25.11 4.15 9.56
N ASP A 160 23.90 3.76 9.14
CA ASP A 160 22.66 4.51 9.43
C ASP A 160 22.69 6.00 9.03
N VAL A 161 23.65 6.42 8.21
CA VAL A 161 23.78 7.79 7.67
C VAL A 161 23.03 7.91 6.36
N PHE A 162 23.11 6.89 5.51
CA PHE A 162 22.44 6.89 4.22
C PHE A 162 21.84 5.53 3.95
N GLY A 163 20.69 5.50 3.31
CA GLY A 163 20.16 4.26 2.77
C GLY A 163 19.15 4.51 1.68
N PHE A 164 18.98 3.49 0.84
CA PHE A 164 18.05 3.47 -0.26
C PHE A 164 17.33 2.13 -0.28
N LYS A 165 16.05 2.14 -0.65
CA LYS A 165 15.26 0.94 -0.88
C LYS A 165 14.39 1.17 -2.11
N ALA A 166 14.31 0.20 -3.01
CA ALA A 166 13.41 0.27 -4.16
C ALA A 166 12.84 -1.09 -4.56
N GLY A 167 11.64 -1.06 -5.11
CA GLY A 167 10.85 -2.23 -5.47
C GLY A 167 9.53 -2.25 -4.69
N ARG A 168 9.08 -3.45 -4.31
CA ARG A 168 7.86 -3.67 -3.52
C ARG A 168 8.21 -3.99 -2.07
N TYR A 169 7.67 -3.24 -1.13
CA TYR A 169 7.96 -3.39 0.30
C TYR A 169 6.83 -2.84 1.15
N GLU A 170 6.71 -3.32 2.39
CA GLU A 170 5.74 -2.79 3.36
C GLU A 170 5.93 -1.28 3.58
N ALA A 171 4.84 -0.53 3.45
CA ALA A 171 4.80 0.91 3.60
C ALA A 171 5.06 1.33 5.04
N ASN A 172 5.93 2.31 5.24
CA ASN A 172 6.11 3.00 6.53
C ASN A 172 5.90 4.51 6.36
N ILE A 173 4.84 4.88 5.65
CA ILE A 173 4.51 6.25 5.25
C ILE A 173 3.22 6.65 5.97
N ASP A 174 3.17 7.85 6.57
CA ASP A 174 1.95 8.34 7.21
C ASP A 174 0.82 8.40 6.17
N PHE A 175 -0.40 8.01 6.58
CA PHE A 175 -1.57 7.80 5.70
C PHE A 175 -1.45 6.63 4.69
N MET A 176 -0.40 5.80 4.77
CA MET A 176 -0.23 4.65 3.88
C MET A 176 -0.08 3.34 4.66
N SER A 177 -1.11 2.49 4.57
CA SER A 177 -1.07 1.08 4.98
C SER A 177 -0.71 0.15 3.82
N GLY A 178 -0.38 -1.10 4.11
CA GLY A 178 -0.11 -2.12 3.09
C GLY A 178 1.28 -1.98 2.46
N SER A 179 1.39 -2.30 1.18
CA SER A 179 2.66 -2.38 0.46
C SER A 179 2.84 -1.23 -0.53
N ASN A 180 4.04 -0.69 -0.59
CA ASN A 180 4.49 0.31 -1.56
C ASN A 180 5.22 -0.37 -2.74
N GLN A 181 4.95 0.08 -3.96
CA GLN A 181 5.81 -0.15 -5.13
C GLN A 181 6.44 1.18 -5.52
N GLY A 182 7.73 1.33 -5.27
CA GLY A 182 8.43 2.57 -5.55
C GLY A 182 9.82 2.56 -4.94
N TRP A 183 10.22 3.68 -4.37
CA TRP A 183 11.54 3.82 -3.76
C TRP A 183 11.54 4.79 -2.59
N GLU A 184 12.54 4.66 -1.74
CA GLU A 184 12.84 5.60 -0.67
C GLU A 184 14.34 5.76 -0.49
N VAL A 185 14.75 6.95 -0.11
CA VAL A 185 16.11 7.30 0.28
C VAL A 185 16.06 8.08 1.57
N TYR A 186 17.01 7.84 2.48
CA TYR A 186 17.20 8.68 3.63
C TYR A 186 18.64 9.14 3.74
N TYR A 187 18.81 10.32 4.34
CA TYR A 187 20.09 10.86 4.73
C TYR A 187 20.00 11.40 6.16
N GLN A 188 20.93 11.01 7.00
CA GLN A 188 20.98 11.31 8.42
C GLN A 188 22.39 11.83 8.74
N PRO A 189 22.67 13.11 8.45
CA PRO A 189 23.99 13.69 8.66
C PRO A 189 24.40 13.74 10.13
N TYR A 190 23.43 13.69 11.04
CA TYR A 190 23.66 13.89 12.46
C TYR A 190 22.81 12.94 13.30
N LYS A 191 23.48 12.19 14.19
CA LYS A 191 22.89 11.29 15.18
C LYS A 191 23.81 11.23 16.39
N THR A 192 23.30 11.61 17.55
CA THR A 192 23.92 11.40 18.87
C THR A 192 22.94 10.60 19.72
N GLU A 193 23.29 10.34 20.99
CA GLU A 193 22.40 9.65 21.93
C GLU A 193 21.08 10.40 22.17
N THR A 194 21.11 11.74 22.10
CA THR A 194 19.93 12.57 22.44
C THR A 194 19.36 13.34 21.27
N GLN A 195 20.08 13.45 20.15
CA GLN A 195 19.68 14.23 18.99
C GLN A 195 19.83 13.47 17.69
N ARG A 196 18.97 13.78 16.72
CA ARG A 196 19.03 13.18 15.38
C ARG A 196 18.40 14.10 14.35
N LEU A 197 19.05 14.28 13.21
CA LEU A 197 18.48 14.97 12.05
C LEU A 197 18.41 13.98 10.89
N ARG A 198 17.21 13.72 10.38
CA ARG A 198 16.99 12.80 9.26
C ARG A 198 16.14 13.45 8.18
N PHE A 199 16.63 13.35 6.95
CA PHE A 199 15.91 13.62 5.72
C PHE A 199 15.46 12.30 5.12
N TRP A 200 14.24 12.25 4.61
CA TRP A 200 13.67 11.07 3.98
C TRP A 200 12.83 11.50 2.79
N TRP A 201 13.10 10.91 1.63
CA TRP A 201 12.32 11.10 0.41
C TRP A 201 11.88 9.74 -0.09
N TRP A 202 10.58 9.59 -0.33
CA TRP A 202 9.99 8.42 -0.92
C TRP A 202 9.10 8.76 -2.11
N SER A 203 8.90 7.76 -2.96
CA SER A 203 8.00 7.76 -4.12
C SER A 203 7.22 6.46 -4.15
N SER A 204 5.96 6.55 -4.53
CA SER A 204 5.01 5.45 -4.69
C SER A 204 4.40 5.51 -6.08
N PHE A 205 4.60 4.46 -6.86
CA PHE A 205 3.93 4.26 -8.15
C PHE A 205 2.90 3.13 -8.06
N GLY A 206 2.79 2.43 -6.96
CA GLY A 206 1.73 1.46 -6.79
C GLY A 206 1.53 1.14 -5.33
N ARG A 207 0.29 0.82 -4.98
CA ARG A 207 -0.05 0.26 -3.68
C ARG A 207 -0.62 -1.12 -3.86
N GLY A 208 -0.17 -2.05 -3.03
CA GLY A 208 -0.78 -3.36 -2.85
C GLY A 208 -1.28 -3.47 -1.42
N LEU A 209 -2.24 -4.36 -1.19
CA LEU A 209 -2.62 -4.75 0.17
C LEU A 209 -2.29 -6.24 0.30
N ALA A 210 -1.57 -6.58 1.35
CA ALA A 210 -1.17 -7.94 1.67
C ALA A 210 -1.13 -8.10 3.19
N PHE A 211 -2.30 -8.01 3.83
CA PHE A 211 -2.45 -8.18 5.27
C PHE A 211 -3.89 -8.53 5.64
N ASN A 212 -4.07 -9.34 6.67
CA ASN A 212 -5.35 -9.87 7.14
C ASN A 212 -6.16 -10.39 5.95
N SER A 213 -7.40 -9.90 5.79
CA SER A 213 -8.30 -10.24 4.69
C SER A 213 -8.09 -9.41 3.41
N TRP A 214 -7.09 -8.53 3.36
CA TRP A 214 -6.86 -7.62 2.23
C TRP A 214 -5.71 -8.12 1.36
N ILE A 215 -6.07 -8.73 0.22
CA ILE A 215 -5.14 -9.20 -0.80
C ILE A 215 -5.50 -8.56 -2.12
N TYR A 216 -4.72 -7.53 -2.48
CA TYR A 216 -4.95 -6.72 -3.66
C TYR A 216 -3.68 -6.64 -4.50
N GLU A 217 -3.85 -6.83 -5.82
CA GLU A 217 -2.78 -6.53 -6.77
C GLU A 217 -2.40 -5.05 -6.72
N PHE A 218 -1.18 -4.75 -7.16
CA PHE A 218 -0.68 -3.38 -7.16
C PHE A 218 -1.45 -2.48 -8.12
N PHE A 219 -1.81 -1.29 -7.64
CA PHE A 219 -2.53 -0.27 -8.41
C PHE A 219 -1.99 1.14 -8.18
N ALA A 220 -2.15 2.00 -9.18
CA ALA A 220 -1.88 3.43 -9.10
C ALA A 220 -2.98 4.14 -8.30
N THR A 221 -2.61 4.81 -7.21
CA THR A 221 -3.56 5.52 -6.33
C THR A 221 -3.95 6.90 -6.81
N VAL A 222 -3.09 7.54 -7.60
CA VAL A 222 -3.29 8.90 -8.13
C VAL A 222 -3.05 8.92 -9.65
N PRO A 223 -3.79 8.11 -10.44
CA PRO A 223 -3.62 8.08 -11.87
C PRO A 223 -4.10 9.40 -12.50
N TYR A 224 -3.37 9.90 -13.49
CA TYR A 224 -3.73 11.10 -14.23
C TYR A 224 -4.21 10.73 -15.63
N LEU A 225 -5.48 11.01 -15.94
CA LEU A 225 -5.99 10.90 -17.30
C LEU A 225 -5.51 12.10 -18.12
N LYS A 226 -4.86 11.84 -19.26
CA LYS A 226 -4.45 12.88 -20.20
C LYS A 226 -5.67 13.71 -20.63
N LYS A 227 -5.46 15.01 -20.89
CA LYS A 227 -6.53 15.87 -21.43
C LYS A 227 -7.08 15.28 -22.73
N GLY A 228 -8.40 15.05 -22.78
CA GLY A 228 -9.09 14.42 -23.92
C GLY A 228 -8.89 12.90 -24.02
N GLY A 229 -8.25 12.28 -23.03
CA GLY A 229 -8.05 10.83 -22.96
C GLY A 229 -9.36 10.08 -22.67
N ASN A 230 -9.42 8.81 -23.08
CA ASN A 230 -10.55 7.94 -22.82
C ASN A 230 -10.33 7.14 -21.53
N PRO A 231 -11.18 7.26 -20.49
CA PRO A 231 -11.08 6.47 -19.26
C PRO A 231 -11.11 4.94 -19.47
N SER A 232 -11.57 4.45 -20.63
CA SER A 232 -11.49 3.02 -20.99
C SER A 232 -10.09 2.56 -21.37
N ASN A 233 -9.24 3.47 -21.85
CA ASN A 233 -7.98 3.13 -22.49
C ASN A 233 -6.83 3.37 -21.51
N SER A 234 -6.18 2.30 -21.07
CA SER A 234 -5.05 2.41 -20.13
C SER A 234 -3.90 3.27 -20.65
N ASN A 235 -3.74 3.40 -21.98
CA ASN A 235 -2.69 4.22 -22.59
C ASN A 235 -2.93 5.73 -22.43
N ASP A 236 -4.14 6.12 -22.06
CA ASP A 236 -4.50 7.52 -21.82
C ASP A 236 -4.23 7.96 -20.38
N PHE A 237 -3.86 7.01 -19.49
CA PHE A 237 -3.44 7.30 -18.13
C PHE A 237 -1.92 7.45 -18.03
N ILE A 238 -1.50 8.31 -17.11
CA ILE A 238 -0.11 8.49 -16.69
C ILE A 238 -0.07 8.32 -15.17
N ASN A 239 0.92 7.60 -14.67
CA ASN A 239 1.20 7.57 -13.24
C ASN A 239 2.42 8.45 -12.92
N TYR A 240 2.18 9.66 -12.44
CA TYR A 240 3.26 10.53 -11.96
C TYR A 240 3.80 10.13 -10.59
N GLY A 241 3.15 9.18 -9.92
CA GLY A 241 3.48 8.74 -8.57
C GLY A 241 2.98 9.69 -7.48
N TRP A 242 2.93 9.17 -6.27
CA TRP A 242 2.76 9.92 -5.04
C TRP A 242 4.09 9.97 -4.30
N HIS A 243 4.51 11.18 -3.90
CA HIS A 243 5.84 11.44 -3.37
C HIS A 243 5.73 12.10 -2.02
N GLY A 244 6.76 11.93 -1.20
CA GLY A 244 6.87 12.68 0.04
C GLY A 244 8.31 12.95 0.43
N ILE A 245 8.52 14.14 0.96
CA ILE A 245 9.79 14.56 1.55
C ILE A 245 9.52 14.91 3.02
N THR A 246 10.27 14.32 3.93
CA THR A 246 10.16 14.54 5.37
C THR A 246 11.51 14.92 5.94
N THR A 247 11.54 15.99 6.74
CA THR A 247 12.67 16.33 7.62
C THR A 247 12.24 16.09 9.05
N THR A 248 12.99 15.28 9.79
CA THR A 248 12.75 14.98 11.20
C THR A 248 13.93 15.41 12.05
N TYR A 249 13.67 16.27 13.03
CA TYR A 249 14.59 16.56 14.12
C TYR A 249 14.10 15.89 15.41
N SER A 250 14.94 15.06 16.02
CA SER A 250 14.68 14.39 17.29
C SER A 250 15.49 15.03 18.41
N TYR A 251 14.89 15.28 19.57
CA TYR A 251 15.57 15.71 20.80
C TYR A 251 14.91 15.10 22.05
N LYS A 252 15.66 14.32 22.85
CA LYS A 252 15.27 13.84 24.20
C LYS A 252 13.82 13.30 24.32
N GLY A 253 13.31 12.60 23.31
CA GLY A 253 11.95 12.07 23.30
C GLY A 253 10.97 12.79 22.37
N LEU A 254 11.25 14.02 21.95
CA LEU A 254 10.46 14.76 20.97
C LEU A 254 10.98 14.53 19.55
N ASP A 255 10.10 14.20 18.60
CA ASP A 255 10.34 14.25 17.17
C ASP A 255 9.50 15.38 16.57
N ALA A 256 10.16 16.38 16.00
CA ALA A 256 9.54 17.42 15.20
C ALA A 256 9.77 17.13 13.72
N GLN A 257 8.68 17.04 12.95
CA GLN A 257 8.71 16.70 11.55
C GLN A 257 8.01 17.78 10.73
N PHE A 258 8.69 18.24 9.68
CA PHE A 258 8.04 18.86 8.54
C PHE A 258 7.97 17.83 7.43
N PHE A 259 6.81 17.71 6.79
CA PHE A 259 6.64 16.86 5.62
C PHE A 259 5.94 17.61 4.51
N TYR A 260 6.25 17.22 3.28
CA TYR A 260 5.63 17.72 2.07
C TYR A 260 5.29 16.54 1.16
N TYR A 261 3.99 16.22 1.09
CA TYR A 261 3.48 15.16 0.23
C TYR A 261 2.92 15.76 -1.04
N PHE A 262 3.15 15.14 -2.19
CA PHE A 262 2.66 15.66 -3.45
C PHE A 262 2.45 14.57 -4.48
N ALA A 263 1.45 14.77 -5.32
CA ALA A 263 1.20 13.97 -6.50
C ALA A 263 1.12 14.96 -7.68
N PRO A 264 2.08 14.94 -8.63
CA PRO A 264 2.10 15.90 -9.72
C PRO A 264 0.79 15.89 -10.50
N LYS A 265 0.32 17.09 -10.88
CA LYS A 265 -1.01 17.34 -11.48
C LYS A 265 -2.21 17.05 -10.57
N THR A 266 -2.01 16.61 -9.34
CA THR A 266 -3.09 16.21 -8.43
C THR A 266 -3.19 17.13 -7.22
N TYR A 267 -2.20 17.12 -6.32
CA TYR A 267 -2.18 17.98 -5.13
C TYR A 267 -0.77 18.18 -4.59
N ASN A 268 -0.65 19.17 -3.70
CA ASN A 268 0.46 19.36 -2.78
C ASN A 268 -0.09 19.41 -1.36
N ALA A 269 0.59 18.83 -0.38
CA ALA A 269 0.11 18.68 0.98
C ALA A 269 1.29 18.84 1.97
N PRO A 270 1.74 20.08 2.24
CA PRO A 270 2.63 20.36 3.36
C PRO A 270 1.95 20.02 4.69
N GLY A 271 2.75 19.70 5.69
CA GLY A 271 2.25 19.49 7.03
C GLY A 271 3.36 19.34 8.07
N PHE A 272 2.92 19.26 9.31
CA PHE A 272 3.80 19.12 10.46
C PHE A 272 3.32 17.97 11.34
N LYS A 273 4.27 17.26 11.95
CA LYS A 273 4.00 16.20 12.91
C LYS A 273 4.95 16.33 14.09
N LEU A 274 4.38 16.39 15.28
CA LEU A 274 5.12 16.34 16.54
C LEU A 274 4.77 15.03 17.24
N VAL A 275 5.79 14.29 17.68
CA VAL A 275 5.63 13.09 18.50
C VAL A 275 6.48 13.24 19.74
N TYR A 276 5.88 13.21 20.92
CA TYR A 276 6.61 13.17 22.18
C TYR A 276 6.43 11.79 22.81
N ASP A 277 7.54 11.14 23.13
CA ASP A 277 7.58 9.80 23.70
C ASP A 277 8.40 9.82 24.98
N THR A 278 7.77 9.53 26.12
CA THR A 278 8.43 9.57 27.44
C THR A 278 9.43 8.45 27.63
N ASN A 279 9.30 7.34 26.90
CA ASN A 279 10.20 6.19 27.00
C ASN A 279 10.27 5.45 25.66
N ARG A 280 11.25 5.81 24.83
CA ARG A 280 11.47 5.19 23.51
C ARG A 280 11.99 3.74 23.59
N ASN A 281 12.58 3.37 24.72
CA ASN A 281 13.15 2.04 24.98
C ASN A 281 12.26 1.25 25.95
N PHE A 282 10.95 1.43 25.86
CA PHE A 282 10.01 0.76 26.75
C PHE A 282 9.97 -0.74 26.48
N GLU A 283 10.32 -1.53 27.48
CA GLU A 283 10.40 -3.00 27.42
C GLU A 283 9.20 -3.68 28.12
N ASN A 284 8.00 -3.07 28.01
CA ASN A 284 6.78 -3.55 28.67
C ASN A 284 6.87 -3.61 30.21
N VAL A 285 7.66 -2.72 30.80
CA VAL A 285 7.79 -2.55 32.25
C VAL A 285 7.67 -1.08 32.61
N GLY A 286 6.78 -0.77 33.54
CA GLY A 286 6.50 0.59 34.02
C GLY A 286 5.54 1.34 33.11
N PHE A 287 5.76 2.64 32.97
CA PHE A 287 4.88 3.54 32.24
C PHE A 287 5.56 4.19 31.03
N ARG A 288 4.81 4.29 29.93
CA ARG A 288 5.16 5.10 28.75
C ARG A 288 3.94 5.87 28.28
N SER A 289 4.16 7.11 27.89
CA SER A 289 3.18 7.95 27.21
C SER A 289 3.75 8.39 25.87
N GLN A 290 2.95 8.26 24.81
CA GLN A 290 3.27 8.81 23.50
C GLN A 290 2.14 9.71 23.03
N SER A 291 2.45 10.99 22.86
CA SER A 291 1.56 11.99 22.30
C SER A 291 1.97 12.28 20.86
N MET A 292 1.00 12.36 19.95
CA MET A 292 1.20 12.74 18.57
C MET A 292 0.18 13.79 18.17
N ILE A 293 0.65 14.85 17.52
CA ILE A 293 -0.18 15.79 16.77
C ILE A 293 0.37 15.89 15.36
N MET A 294 -0.51 15.78 14.38
CA MET A 294 -0.17 15.88 12.97
C MET A 294 -1.22 16.73 12.27
N THR A 295 -0.77 17.67 11.45
CA THR A 295 -1.64 18.48 10.62
C THR A 295 -1.15 18.51 9.19
N THR A 296 -2.08 18.48 8.24
CA THR A 296 -1.82 18.47 6.81
C THR A 296 -2.71 19.50 6.13
N PHE A 297 -2.13 20.26 5.20
CA PHE A 297 -2.80 21.32 4.45
C PHE A 297 -2.85 20.94 2.96
N PRO A 298 -3.80 20.08 2.52
CA PRO A 298 -3.94 19.73 1.12
C PRO A 298 -4.32 20.94 0.25
N LEU A 299 -3.61 21.08 -0.86
CA LEU A 299 -3.76 22.10 -1.89
C LEU A 299 -3.92 21.39 -3.24
N TYR A 300 -5.16 21.22 -3.68
CA TYR A 300 -5.49 20.51 -4.92
C TYR A 300 -5.21 21.36 -6.17
N TYR A 301 -4.77 20.71 -7.24
CA TYR A 301 -4.47 21.37 -8.50
C TYR A 301 -5.74 21.88 -9.19
N ARG A 302 -5.67 23.06 -9.84
CA ARG A 302 -6.83 23.70 -10.49
C ARG A 302 -7.34 22.99 -11.75
N GLY A 303 -6.54 22.09 -12.32
CA GLY A 303 -6.87 21.36 -13.56
C GLY A 303 -7.98 20.31 -13.42
N TRP A 304 -8.52 20.12 -12.22
CA TRP A 304 -9.63 19.22 -11.91
C TRP A 304 -10.99 19.92 -11.85
N TYR A 305 -11.06 21.15 -12.37
CA TYR A 305 -12.30 21.89 -12.52
C TYR A 305 -13.04 21.40 -13.78
N ASN A 306 -14.23 20.84 -13.61
CA ASN A 306 -15.13 20.58 -14.71
C ASN A 306 -16.02 21.84 -14.94
N PRO A 307 -15.84 22.57 -16.05
CA PRO A 307 -16.63 23.77 -16.34
C PRO A 307 -18.09 23.46 -16.73
N GLU A 308 -18.43 22.22 -17.06
CA GLU A 308 -19.80 21.79 -17.37
C GLU A 308 -20.61 21.53 -16.10
N THR A 309 -19.97 21.03 -15.04
CA THR A 309 -20.60 20.75 -13.74
C THR A 309 -20.27 21.77 -12.65
N ASN A 310 -19.35 22.72 -12.91
CA ASN A 310 -18.82 23.71 -11.96
C ASN A 310 -18.18 23.11 -10.68
N THR A 311 -17.61 21.92 -10.79
CA THR A 311 -17.09 21.15 -9.65
C THR A 311 -15.58 20.93 -9.75
N TYR A 312 -14.93 20.79 -8.60
CA TYR A 312 -13.54 20.35 -8.49
C TYR A 312 -13.56 18.91 -8.00
N SER A 313 -13.05 17.97 -8.78
CA SER A 313 -12.95 16.60 -8.30
C SER A 313 -11.85 15.84 -8.98
N LEU A 314 -11.09 15.09 -8.17
CA LEU A 314 -10.27 13.98 -8.62
C LEU A 314 -11.09 12.88 -9.34
N GLU A 315 -12.40 12.92 -9.14
CA GLU A 315 -13.35 11.86 -9.35
C GLU A 315 -14.74 12.42 -9.73
N ASP A 316 -14.85 13.41 -10.63
CA ASP A 316 -16.16 13.85 -11.17
C ASP A 316 -16.79 12.79 -12.11
N SER A 317 -16.52 11.52 -11.84
CA SER A 317 -17.27 10.37 -12.30
C SER A 317 -17.17 9.13 -11.38
N THR A 318 -16.88 9.27 -10.08
CA THR A 318 -17.12 8.13 -9.16
C THR A 318 -18.52 8.25 -8.55
N PRO A 319 -19.29 7.15 -8.46
CA PRO A 319 -20.61 7.15 -7.84
C PRO A 319 -20.63 7.48 -6.33
N HIS A 320 -19.48 7.80 -5.72
CA HIS A 320 -19.27 7.79 -4.28
C HIS A 320 -18.40 8.96 -3.72
N GLY A 321 -18.00 9.94 -4.54
CA GLY A 321 -17.17 11.07 -4.11
C GLY A 321 -17.97 12.30 -3.65
N SER A 322 -17.50 12.99 -2.60
CA SER A 322 -17.96 14.34 -2.25
C SER A 322 -17.14 15.39 -3.01
N LEU A 323 -17.75 16.53 -3.34
CA LEU A 323 -17.05 17.66 -3.95
C LEU A 323 -15.90 18.10 -3.06
N LEU A 324 -14.67 18.19 -3.57
CA LEU A 324 -13.49 18.55 -2.78
C LEU A 324 -13.32 20.07 -2.75
N GLY A 325 -13.01 20.61 -1.57
CA GLY A 325 -12.70 22.03 -1.42
C GLY A 325 -11.20 22.29 -1.55
N ARG A 326 -10.83 23.58 -1.58
CA ARG A 326 -9.44 23.98 -1.86
C ARG A 326 -8.55 24.12 -0.63
N ASN A 327 -9.14 24.29 0.55
CA ASN A 327 -8.45 24.77 1.75
C ASN A 327 -8.78 23.90 2.98
N GLY A 328 -8.96 22.60 2.78
CA GLY A 328 -9.14 21.68 3.88
C GLY A 328 -7.91 21.62 4.78
N VAL A 329 -8.10 21.40 6.07
CA VAL A 329 -7.03 21.16 7.04
C VAL A 329 -7.34 19.89 7.79
N THR A 330 -6.47 18.90 7.68
CA THR A 330 -6.60 17.67 8.47
C THR A 330 -5.85 17.83 9.79
N LEU A 331 -6.49 17.39 10.87
CA LEU A 331 -5.91 17.31 12.21
C LEU A 331 -6.02 15.88 12.72
N ASN A 332 -4.90 15.32 13.12
CA ASN A 332 -4.81 14.03 13.79
C ASN A 332 -4.09 14.22 15.13
N ILE A 333 -4.77 13.90 16.21
CA ILE A 333 -4.22 13.87 17.56
C ILE A 333 -4.34 12.43 18.04
N ARG A 334 -3.25 11.87 18.57
CA ARG A 334 -3.26 10.54 19.16
C ARG A 334 -2.50 10.57 20.47
N GLN A 335 -3.08 9.97 21.48
CA GLN A 335 -2.44 9.71 22.76
C GLN A 335 -2.49 8.21 23.02
N VAL A 336 -1.33 7.62 23.29
CA VAL A 336 -1.21 6.22 23.67
C VAL A 336 -0.51 6.15 25.02
N PHE A 337 -1.03 5.32 25.91
CA PHE A 337 -0.41 5.03 27.19
C PHE A 337 -0.15 3.53 27.26
N TRP A 338 1.02 3.19 27.78
CA TRP A 338 1.38 1.82 28.13
C TRP A 338 1.61 1.75 29.63
N TRP A 339 1.08 0.70 30.23
CA TRP A 339 1.39 0.28 31.59
C TRP A 339 1.71 -1.22 31.53
N ASP A 340 2.99 -1.53 31.71
CA ASP A 340 3.54 -2.87 31.54
C ASP A 340 3.14 -3.48 30.17
N ASN A 341 2.39 -4.58 30.19
CA ASN A 341 1.89 -5.28 28.99
C ASN A 341 0.55 -4.73 28.47
N PHE A 342 -0.06 -3.78 29.17
CA PHE A 342 -1.33 -3.18 28.77
C PHE A 342 -1.10 -1.87 28.04
N ASN A 343 -1.96 -1.59 27.06
CA ASN A 343 -2.00 -0.29 26.41
C ASN A 343 -3.43 0.16 26.16
N TRP A 344 -3.63 1.47 26.20
CA TRP A 344 -4.86 2.11 25.74
C TRP A 344 -4.50 3.31 24.87
N SER A 345 -5.33 3.56 23.86
CA SER A 345 -5.15 4.67 22.95
C SER A 345 -6.44 5.44 22.77
N ILE A 346 -6.30 6.76 22.68
CA ILE A 346 -7.37 7.67 22.29
C ILE A 346 -6.86 8.50 21.12
N GLY A 347 -7.71 8.68 20.12
CA GLY A 347 -7.39 9.44 18.93
C GLY A 347 -8.54 10.33 18.53
N PHE A 348 -8.20 11.51 18.02
CA PHE A 348 -9.11 12.41 17.34
C PHE A 348 -8.57 12.65 15.93
N TYR A 349 -9.38 12.35 14.93
CA TYR A 349 -9.08 12.64 13.53
C TYR A 349 -10.25 13.41 12.95
N ASN A 350 -9.96 14.56 12.35
CA ASN A 350 -10.97 15.33 11.63
C ASN A 350 -10.33 16.12 10.49
N THR A 351 -11.13 16.40 9.47
CA THR A 351 -10.79 17.40 8.46
C THR A 351 -11.73 18.60 8.59
N PHE A 352 -11.14 19.78 8.74
CA PHE A 352 -11.85 21.05 8.82
C PHE A 352 -11.86 21.74 7.46
N GLY A 353 -13.03 22.24 7.07
CA GLY A 353 -13.26 22.72 5.71
C GLY A 353 -13.50 21.56 4.73
N ASN A 354 -13.77 21.91 3.48
CA ASN A 354 -13.95 20.91 2.44
C ASN A 354 -12.56 20.53 1.89
N SER A 355 -12.15 19.28 2.08
CA SER A 355 -10.86 18.71 1.64
C SER A 355 -11.07 17.63 0.60
#